data_AF-A0A0Q4I218-F1
#
_entry.id   AF-A0A0Q4I218-F1
#
_cell.length_a   1.000
_cell.length_b   1.000
_cell.length_c   1.000
_cell.angle_alpha   90.00
_cell.angle_beta   90.00
_cell.angle_gamma   90.00
#
_symmetry.space_group_name_H-M   'P 1'
#
loop_
_entity.id
_entity.type
_entity.pdbx_description
1 polymer ?
#
loop_
_entity_poly.entity_id
_entity_poly.type
_entity_poly.pdbx_seq_one_letter_code
_entity_poly.pdbx_strand_id
1 'polypeptide(L)'
;MLHTPIIPAGDVDPDITQAIRDFRSVAARIRDLSGRAIALPAGDKVRKAHEAQIAADMDLFRARAERIGGGWTEQSLLIAVQADTDARARRVRHPQYATERTYADRVQQAMAREATAKTALDAAQLEVEAATSEREAAEHASRQFDARRRRA
;
A
#
# COMPACT_ATOMS: atom_id res chain seq x y z
N MET A 1 19.54 -5.81 -27.56
CA MET A 1 19.96 -6.18 -26.19
C MET A 1 18.86 -7.03 -25.59
N LEU A 2 19.11 -8.33 -25.41
CA LEU A 2 18.13 -9.29 -24.88
C LEU A 2 18.05 -9.10 -23.36
N HIS A 3 16.87 -8.74 -22.85
CA HIS A 3 16.62 -8.65 -21.42
C HIS A 3 16.66 -10.06 -20.83
N THR A 4 17.66 -10.34 -20.00
CA THR A 4 17.72 -11.59 -19.24
C THR A 4 16.53 -11.62 -18.29
N PRO A 5 15.59 -12.57 -18.45
CA PRO A 5 14.52 -12.73 -17.48
C PRO A 5 15.13 -13.21 -16.16
N ILE A 6 14.64 -12.73 -15.00
CA ILE A 6 15.02 -13.32 -13.69
C ILE A 6 14.75 -14.83 -13.69
N ILE A 7 13.74 -15.26 -14.44
CA ILE A 7 13.34 -16.65 -14.57
C ILE A 7 13.18 -16.94 -16.06
N PRO A 8 14.08 -17.70 -16.71
CA PRO A 8 13.88 -18.11 -18.10
C PRO A 8 12.52 -18.81 -18.21
N ALA A 9 11.73 -18.42 -19.21
CA ALA A 9 10.36 -18.89 -19.45
C ALA A 9 10.23 -20.42 -19.67
N GLY A 10 11.33 -21.17 -19.59
CA GLY A 10 11.39 -22.63 -19.67
C GLY A 10 11.32 -23.35 -18.33
N ASP A 11 11.72 -22.73 -17.21
CA ASP A 11 11.76 -23.41 -15.89
C ASP A 11 11.39 -22.42 -14.79
N VAL A 12 10.08 -22.25 -14.56
CA VAL A 12 9.63 -21.57 -13.34
C VAL A 12 9.99 -22.49 -12.19
N ASP A 13 10.90 -22.05 -11.34
CA ASP A 13 11.34 -22.80 -10.17
C ASP A 13 10.10 -23.34 -9.42
N PRO A 14 9.97 -24.68 -9.27
CA PRO A 14 8.82 -25.29 -8.63
C PRO A 14 8.65 -24.80 -7.19
N ASP A 15 9.73 -24.44 -6.49
CA ASP A 15 9.67 -23.92 -5.13
C ASP A 15 9.05 -22.52 -5.08
N ILE A 16 9.33 -21.68 -6.07
CA ILE A 16 8.71 -20.34 -6.22
C ILE A 16 7.23 -20.50 -6.55
N THR A 17 6.90 -21.39 -7.50
CA THR A 17 5.51 -21.66 -7.88
C THR A 17 4.71 -22.17 -6.69
N GLN A 18 5.29 -23.07 -5.90
CA GLN A 18 4.66 -23.61 -4.71
C GLN A 18 4.51 -22.55 -3.62
N ALA A 19 5.55 -21.74 -3.37
CA ALA A 19 5.48 -20.62 -2.44
C ALA A 19 4.35 -19.64 -2.79
N ILE A 20 4.20 -19.32 -4.09
CA ILE A 20 3.10 -18.45 -4.56
C ILE A 20 1.74 -19.03 -4.21
N ARG A 21 1.56 -20.35 -4.38
CA ARG A 21 0.29 -21.03 -4.08
C ARG A 21 -0.01 -21.05 -2.58
N ASP A 22 0.98 -21.36 -1.77
CA ASP A 22 0.84 -21.52 -0.33
C ASP A 22 0.53 -20.19 0.37
N PHE A 23 1.11 -19.10 -0.13
CA PHE A 23 1.00 -17.78 0.48
C PHE A 23 -0.18 -16.94 0.00
N ARG A 24 -1.05 -17.45 -0.89
CA ARG A 24 -2.22 -16.69 -1.37
C ARG A 24 -3.15 -16.27 -0.25
N SER A 25 -3.45 -17.17 0.68
CA SER A 25 -4.33 -16.89 1.82
C SER A 25 -3.70 -15.87 2.77
N VAL A 26 -2.38 -15.95 2.96
CA VAL A 26 -1.61 -14.98 3.76
C VAL A 26 -1.67 -13.60 3.11
N ALA A 27 -1.42 -13.50 1.80
CA ALA A 27 -1.50 -12.24 1.06
C ALA A 27 -2.91 -11.62 1.10
N ALA A 28 -3.96 -12.45 1.00
CA ALA A 28 -5.35 -11.99 1.10
C ALA A 28 -5.67 -11.47 2.51
N ARG A 29 -5.18 -12.15 3.55
CA ARG A 29 -5.33 -11.70 4.95
C ARG A 29 -4.59 -10.40 5.22
N ILE A 30 -3.35 -10.24 4.75
CA ILE A 30 -2.62 -8.97 4.84
C ILE A 30 -3.42 -7.85 4.18
N ARG A 31 -3.97 -8.07 2.99
CA ARG A 31 -4.78 -7.07 2.27
C ARG A 31 -6.03 -6.66 3.06
N ASP A 32 -6.76 -7.63 3.62
CA ASP A 32 -7.96 -7.38 4.44
C ASP A 32 -7.61 -6.62 5.73
N LEU A 33 -6.59 -7.08 6.46
CA LEU A 33 -6.13 -6.43 7.69
C LEU A 33 -5.64 -5.00 7.44
N SER A 34 -4.88 -4.77 6.36
CA SER A 34 -4.44 -3.42 5.99
C SER A 34 -5.62 -2.50 5.67
N GLY A 35 -6.63 -2.99 4.95
CA GLY A 35 -7.85 -2.23 4.67
C GLY A 35 -8.60 -1.83 5.95
N ARG A 36 -8.72 -2.76 6.90
CA ARG A 36 -9.33 -2.50 8.22
C ARG A 36 -8.51 -1.55 9.08
N ALA A 37 -7.18 -1.68 9.07
CA ALA A 37 -6.28 -0.83 9.86
C ALA A 37 -6.32 0.64 9.39
N ILE A 38 -6.40 0.88 8.08
CA ILE A 38 -6.47 2.24 7.50
C ILE A 38 -7.76 2.97 7.91
N ALA A 39 -8.87 2.24 8.08
CA ALA A 39 -10.13 2.81 8.52
C ALA A 39 -10.14 3.22 10.00
N LEU A 40 -9.12 2.85 10.79
CA LEU A 40 -9.06 3.08 12.23
C LEU A 40 -8.11 4.26 12.59
N PRO A 41 -8.44 5.05 13.63
CA PRO A 41 -7.59 6.14 14.09
C PRO A 41 -6.18 5.67 14.52
N ALA A 42 -5.19 6.54 14.32
CA ALA A 42 -3.84 6.31 14.82
C ALA A 42 -3.87 6.24 16.35
N GLY A 43 -3.43 5.11 16.91
CA GLY A 43 -3.43 4.87 18.36
C GLY A 43 -4.51 3.89 18.86
N ASP A 44 -5.48 3.53 18.03
CA ASP A 44 -6.49 2.52 18.37
C ASP A 44 -5.82 1.16 18.67
N LYS A 45 -6.23 0.50 19.75
CA LYS A 45 -5.72 -0.83 20.14
C LYS A 45 -5.99 -1.88 19.08
N VAL A 46 -7.14 -1.81 18.40
CA VAL A 46 -7.52 -2.73 17.32
C VAL A 46 -6.63 -2.52 16.10
N ARG A 47 -6.33 -1.27 15.76
CA ARG A 47 -5.38 -0.95 14.69
C ARG A 47 -4.00 -1.53 14.98
N LYS A 48 -3.48 -1.33 16.20
CA LYS A 48 -2.19 -1.91 16.62
C LYS A 48 -2.18 -3.44 16.55
N ALA A 49 -3.30 -4.08 16.90
CA ALA A 49 -3.43 -5.54 16.80
C ALA A 49 -3.39 -6.00 15.33
N HIS A 50 -4.06 -5.28 14.41
CA HIS A 50 -3.98 -5.56 12.98
C HIS A 50 -2.57 -5.35 12.43
N GLU A 51 -1.90 -4.25 12.78
CA GLU A 51 -0.51 -3.97 12.40
C GLU A 51 0.46 -5.06 12.89
N ALA A 52 0.30 -5.53 14.12
CA ALA A 52 1.09 -6.64 14.66
C ALA A 52 0.85 -7.96 13.90
N GLN A 53 -0.40 -8.27 13.54
CA GLN A 53 -0.70 -9.47 12.77
C GLN A 53 -0.16 -9.38 11.34
N ILE A 54 -0.21 -8.20 10.72
CA ILE A 54 0.39 -7.93 9.41
C ILE A 54 1.91 -8.15 9.48
N ALA A 55 2.57 -7.64 10.53
CA ALA A 55 4.01 -7.85 10.71
C ALA A 55 4.36 -9.34 10.83
N ALA A 56 3.60 -10.11 11.62
CA ALA A 56 3.80 -11.56 11.72
C ALA A 56 3.59 -12.28 10.39
N ASP A 57 2.57 -11.90 9.61
CA ASP A 57 2.34 -12.46 8.28
C ASP A 57 3.47 -12.10 7.29
N MET A 58 4.01 -10.88 7.37
CA MET A 58 5.17 -10.45 6.57
C MET A 58 6.46 -11.18 6.96
N ASP A 59 6.64 -11.54 8.23
CA ASP A 59 7.77 -12.37 8.66
C ASP A 59 7.71 -13.78 8.06
N LEU A 60 6.50 -14.34 7.84
CA LEU A 60 6.34 -15.60 7.10
C LEU A 60 6.82 -15.45 5.65
N PHE A 61 6.50 -14.32 5.00
CA PHE A 61 7.00 -14.02 3.66
C PHE A 61 8.52 -13.91 3.65
N ARG A 62 9.12 -13.25 4.65
CA ARG A 62 10.57 -13.10 4.77
C ARG A 62 11.24 -14.47 4.89
N ALA A 63 10.79 -15.29 5.84
CA ALA A 63 11.35 -16.63 6.05
C ALA A 63 11.22 -17.52 4.80
N ARG A 64 10.14 -17.39 4.03
CA ARG A 64 9.98 -18.14 2.78
C ARG A 64 10.89 -17.61 1.68
N ALA A 65 11.00 -16.29 1.52
CA ALA A 65 11.86 -15.65 0.53
C ALA A 65 13.35 -15.99 0.77
N GLU A 66 13.81 -15.94 2.02
CA GLU A 66 15.16 -16.34 2.41
C GLU A 66 15.46 -17.80 2.05
N ARG A 67 14.47 -18.70 2.24
CA ARG A 67 14.61 -20.13 1.88
C ARG A 67 14.66 -20.36 0.37
N ILE A 68 13.92 -19.58 -0.41
CA ILE A 68 13.99 -19.63 -1.87
C ILE A 68 15.39 -19.17 -2.33
N GLY A 69 15.98 -18.18 -1.64
CA GLY A 69 17.31 -17.66 -1.98
C GLY A 69 17.28 -16.80 -3.24
N GLY A 70 18.42 -16.65 -3.92
CA GLY A 70 18.48 -15.98 -5.23
C GLY A 70 18.08 -14.50 -5.28
N GLY A 71 18.15 -13.79 -4.14
CA GLY A 71 17.78 -12.37 -4.05
C GLY A 71 16.29 -12.10 -3.85
N TRP A 72 15.48 -13.13 -3.55
CA TRP A 72 14.09 -12.94 -3.16
C TRP A 72 14.00 -12.23 -1.80
N THR A 73 13.11 -11.25 -1.71
CA THR A 73 12.74 -10.56 -0.47
C THR A 73 11.27 -10.80 -0.17
N GLU A 74 10.83 -10.49 1.05
CA GLU A 74 9.43 -10.58 1.43
C GLU A 74 8.54 -9.73 0.52
N GLN A 75 9.02 -8.56 0.08
CA GLN A 75 8.28 -7.65 -0.79
C GLN A 75 8.16 -8.24 -2.20
N SER A 76 9.22 -8.81 -2.76
CA SER A 76 9.17 -9.40 -4.11
C SER A 76 8.27 -10.64 -4.14
N LEU A 77 8.32 -11.48 -3.10
CA LEU A 77 7.42 -12.63 -2.95
C LEU A 77 5.96 -12.19 -2.79
N LEU A 78 5.67 -11.23 -1.91
CA LEU A 78 4.32 -10.69 -1.75
C LEU A 78 3.75 -10.15 -3.07
N ILE A 79 4.55 -9.39 -3.83
CA ILE A 79 4.14 -8.85 -5.13
C ILE A 79 3.86 -9.97 -6.14
N ALA A 80 4.68 -11.02 -6.16
CA ALA A 80 4.48 -12.18 -7.02
C ALA A 80 3.17 -12.91 -6.69
N VAL A 81 2.87 -13.11 -5.40
CA VAL A 81 1.61 -13.73 -4.95
C VAL A 81 0.39 -12.88 -5.32
N GLN A 82 0.48 -11.57 -5.14
CA GLN A 82 -0.59 -10.66 -5.53
C GLN A 82 -0.80 -10.64 -7.05
N ALA A 83 0.29 -10.67 -7.83
CA ALA A 83 0.22 -10.75 -9.28
C ALA A 83 -0.53 -12.00 -9.77
N ASP A 84 -0.20 -13.16 -9.20
CA ASP A 84 -0.85 -14.43 -9.53
C ASP A 84 -2.33 -14.43 -9.13
N THR A 85 -2.65 -13.90 -7.95
CA THR A 85 -4.03 -13.76 -7.47
C THR A 85 -4.86 -12.88 -8.40
N ASP A 86 -4.32 -11.72 -8.79
CA ASP A 86 -5.01 -10.76 -9.67
C ASP A 86 -5.13 -11.29 -11.11
N ALA A 87 -4.10 -11.97 -11.63
CA ALA A 87 -4.14 -12.57 -12.97
C ALA A 87 -5.22 -13.66 -13.06
N ARG A 88 -5.37 -14.46 -12.01
CA ARG A 88 -6.45 -15.46 -11.91
C ARG A 88 -7.83 -14.82 -11.82
N ALA A 89 -7.98 -13.75 -11.02
CA ALA A 89 -9.24 -13.00 -10.94
C ALA A 89 -9.64 -12.42 -12.32
N ARG A 90 -8.66 -11.95 -13.10
CA ARG A 90 -8.86 -11.42 -14.46
C ARG A 90 -8.98 -12.49 -15.55
N ARG A 91 -8.95 -13.78 -15.20
CA ARG A 91 -8.99 -14.92 -16.13
C ARG A 91 -7.90 -14.85 -17.22
N VAL A 92 -6.74 -14.28 -16.90
CA VAL A 92 -5.62 -14.20 -17.85
C VAL A 92 -5.09 -15.61 -18.09
N ARG A 93 -5.13 -16.06 -19.35
CA ARG A 93 -4.85 -17.45 -19.76
C ARG A 93 -3.40 -17.88 -19.44
N HIS A 94 -2.47 -16.94 -19.35
CA HIS A 94 -1.07 -17.16 -18.95
C HIS A 94 -0.54 -15.96 -18.13
N PRO A 95 -0.43 -16.05 -16.79
CA PRO A 95 0.31 -15.06 -16.04
C PRO A 95 1.80 -15.18 -16.43
N GLN A 96 2.35 -14.16 -17.07
CA GLN A 96 3.80 -14.03 -17.17
C GLN A 96 4.32 -13.84 -15.74
N TYR A 97 5.13 -14.78 -15.26
CA TYR A 97 5.68 -14.76 -13.90
C TYR A 97 6.45 -13.46 -13.64
N ALA A 98 6.45 -13.01 -12.39
CA ALA A 98 7.08 -11.77 -11.97
C ALA A 98 8.58 -11.78 -12.32
N THR A 99 8.97 -10.97 -13.32
CA THR A 99 10.38 -10.72 -13.65
C THR A 99 10.87 -9.48 -12.89
N GLU A 100 12.19 -9.23 -12.85
CA GLU A 100 12.77 -8.02 -12.21
C GLU A 100 12.12 -6.77 -12.75
N ARG A 101 11.90 -6.75 -14.07
CA ARG A 101 11.30 -5.63 -14.75
C ARG A 101 9.85 -5.45 -14.33
N THR A 102 9.09 -6.53 -14.17
CA THR A 102 7.73 -6.44 -13.65
C THR A 102 7.71 -5.94 -12.22
N TYR A 103 8.67 -6.34 -11.40
CA TYR A 103 8.86 -5.82 -10.05
C TYR A 103 9.24 -4.34 -10.06
N ALA A 104 10.26 -3.95 -10.84
CA ALA A 104 10.72 -2.57 -10.99
C ALA A 104 9.61 -1.65 -11.54
N ASP A 105 8.88 -2.09 -12.56
CA ASP A 105 7.74 -1.35 -13.13
C ASP A 105 6.63 -1.18 -12.09
N ARG A 106 6.39 -2.18 -11.24
CA ARG A 106 5.41 -2.07 -10.15
C ARG A 106 5.88 -1.20 -9.01
N VAL A 107 7.15 -1.24 -8.65
CA VAL A 107 7.74 -0.33 -7.67
C VAL A 107 7.63 1.10 -8.19
N GLN A 108 7.97 1.35 -9.46
CA GLN A 108 7.80 2.66 -10.11
C GLN A 108 6.34 3.12 -10.11
N GLN A 109 5.39 2.23 -10.43
CA GLN A 109 3.96 2.54 -10.36
C GLN A 109 3.48 2.80 -8.93
N ALA A 110 4.01 2.07 -7.94
CA ALA A 110 3.68 2.27 -6.54
C ALA A 110 4.22 3.62 -6.03
N MET A 111 5.48 3.95 -6.35
CA MET A 111 6.07 5.26 -6.05
C MET A 111 5.31 6.41 -6.71
N ALA A 112 4.86 6.24 -7.95
CA ALA A 112 4.04 7.25 -8.63
C ALA A 112 2.68 7.46 -7.96
N ARG A 113 2.03 6.37 -7.49
CA ARG A 113 0.79 6.45 -6.72
C ARG A 113 1.01 7.10 -5.36
N GLU A 114 2.11 6.79 -4.68
CA GLU A 114 2.50 7.40 -3.41
C GLU A 114 2.72 8.90 -3.57
N ALA A 115 3.46 9.33 -4.60
CA ALA A 115 3.67 10.74 -4.90
C ALA A 115 2.33 11.46 -5.15
N THR A 116 1.43 10.85 -5.91
CA THR A 116 0.10 11.41 -6.20
C THR A 116 -0.75 11.51 -4.92
N ALA A 117 -0.74 10.48 -4.07
CA ALA A 117 -1.46 10.47 -2.81
C ALA A 117 -0.93 11.54 -1.84
N LYS A 118 0.39 11.75 -1.81
CA LYS A 118 1.01 12.81 -1.02
C LYS A 118 0.57 14.20 -1.50
N THR A 119 0.61 14.46 -2.80
CA THR A 119 0.13 15.73 -3.35
C THR A 119 -1.35 15.98 -3.03
N ALA A 120 -2.19 14.93 -3.08
CA ALA A 120 -3.60 15.04 -2.70
C ALA A 120 -3.77 15.32 -1.20
N LEU A 121 -2.95 14.72 -0.34
CA LEU A 121 -2.95 14.99 1.10
C LEU A 121 -2.54 16.43 1.40
N ASP A 122 -1.45 16.91 0.79
CA ASP A 122 -0.95 18.28 0.97
C ASP A 122 -2.01 19.31 0.53
N ALA A 123 -2.72 19.05 -0.59
CA ALA A 123 -3.83 19.89 -1.04
C ALA A 123 -5.00 19.91 -0.04
N ALA A 124 -5.39 18.75 0.49
CA ALA A 124 -6.44 18.66 1.49
C ALA A 124 -6.04 19.37 2.81
N GLN A 125 -4.76 19.32 3.20
CA GLN A 125 -4.27 20.05 4.38
C GLN A 125 -4.36 21.57 4.17
N LEU A 126 -3.97 22.07 3.00
CA LEU A 126 -4.11 23.48 2.63
C LEU A 126 -5.57 23.95 2.65
N GLU A 127 -6.50 23.13 2.15
CA GLU A 127 -7.94 23.45 2.20
C GLU A 127 -8.46 23.55 3.63
N VAL A 128 -8.02 22.65 4.52
CA VAL A 128 -8.39 22.69 5.94
C VAL A 128 -7.82 23.94 6.63
N GLU A 129 -6.57 24.29 6.37
CA GLU A 129 -5.95 25.50 6.90
C GLU A 129 -6.67 26.76 6.40
N ALA A 130 -7.00 26.82 5.11
CA ALA A 130 -7.77 27.91 4.53
C ALA A 130 -9.14 28.05 5.19
N ALA A 131 -9.91 26.96 5.29
CA ALA A 131 -11.22 26.96 5.93
C ALA A 131 -11.16 27.34 7.42
N THR A 132 -10.09 26.96 8.12
CA THR A 132 -9.86 27.34 9.52
C THR A 132 -9.58 28.84 9.63
N SER A 133 -8.74 29.39 8.75
CA SER A 133 -8.42 30.82 8.71
C SER A 133 -9.63 31.70 8.36
N GLU A 134 -10.49 31.24 7.44
CA GLU A 134 -11.73 31.94 7.07
C GLU A 134 -12.72 31.98 8.24
N ARG A 135 -12.83 30.87 8.98
CA ARG A 135 -13.66 30.80 10.18
C ARG A 135 -13.15 31.75 11.26
N GLU A 136 -11.85 31.75 11.56
CA GLU A 136 -11.25 32.66 12.53
C GLU A 136 -11.45 34.13 12.13
N ALA A 137 -11.26 34.46 10.85
CA ALA A 137 -11.50 35.79 10.32
C ALA A 137 -12.97 36.22 10.47
N ALA A 138 -13.92 35.32 10.17
CA ALA A 138 -15.35 35.56 10.35
C ALA A 138 -15.73 35.75 11.83
N GLU A 139 -15.17 34.96 12.74
CA GLU A 139 -15.37 35.10 14.18
C GLU A 139 -14.80 36.43 14.70
N HIS A 140 -13.62 36.85 14.24
CA HIS A 140 -13.04 38.16 14.58
C HIS A 140 -13.88 39.33 14.04
N ALA A 141 -14.37 39.25 12.80
CA ALA A 141 -15.24 40.26 12.21
C ALA A 141 -16.57 40.39 12.98
N SER A 142 -17.18 39.27 13.36
CA SER A 142 -18.40 39.24 14.19
C SER A 142 -18.17 39.91 15.54
N ARG A 143 -17.07 39.60 16.24
CA ARG A 143 -16.74 40.20 17.55
C ARG A 143 -16.54 41.72 17.45
N GLN A 144 -15.92 42.21 16.36
CA GLN A 144 -15.75 43.64 16.13
C GLN A 144 -17.09 44.36 15.85
N PHE A 145 -18.00 43.72 15.12
CA PHE A 145 -19.33 44.26 14.85
C PHE A 145 -20.17 44.36 16.13
N ASP A 146 -20.21 43.31 16.94
CA ASP A 146 -20.93 43.30 18.22
C ASP A 146 -20.37 44.33 19.21
N ALA A 147 -19.04 44.50 19.23
CA ALA A 147 -18.39 45.51 20.07
C ALA A 147 -18.74 46.96 19.66
N ARG A 148 -18.92 47.22 18.35
CA ARG A 148 -19.40 48.52 17.86
C ARG A 148 -20.87 48.76 18.18
N ARG A 149 -21.71 47.73 18.04
CA ARG A 149 -23.15 47.79 18.35
C ARG A 149 -23.44 48.05 19.83
N ARG A 150 -22.58 47.61 20.76
CA ARG A 150 -22.72 47.89 22.21
C ARG A 150 -22.26 49.30 22.63
N ARG A 151 -21.58 50.03 21.76
CA ARG A 151 -21.08 51.40 22.04
C ARG A 151 -21.95 52.51 21.42
N ALA A 152 -22.86 52.15 20.52
CA ALA A 152 -23.88 53.03 19.94
C ALA A 152 -25.18 52.92 20.73
#